data_AF-A0A1M4ZA17-F1
#
_entry.id   AF-A0A1M4ZA17-F1
#
_cell.length_a   1.000
_cell.length_b   1.000
_cell.length_c   1.000
_cell.angle_alpha   90.00
_cell.angle_beta   90.00
_cell.angle_gamma   90.00
#
_symmetry.space_group_name_H-M   'P 1'
#
loop_
_entity.id
_entity.type
_entity.pdbx_description
1 polymer ?
#
loop_
_entity_poly.entity_id
_entity_poly.type
_entity_poly.pdbx_seq_one_letter_code
_entity_poly.pdbx_strand_id
1 'polypeptide(L)'
;MRREDLQLHFFGLEDFDPEKSYGTCLVYVEDTGALYESFAAGMRAAHGKVLVSGIPRMTRPRRRKNTGATSGFSVLDPGGNWIRFFAADGDDSEDEPREEPTSKLGKALENAIVLGDSKVDPQ
;
A
#
# COMPACT_ATOMS: atom_id res chain seq x y z
N MET A 1 -19.35 4.67 1.08
CA MET A 1 -18.86 3.32 0.71
C MET A 1 -18.71 2.50 1.98
N ARG A 2 -19.10 1.23 1.97
CA ARG A 2 -18.88 0.31 3.09
C ARG A 2 -18.28 -1.00 2.58
N ARG A 3 -17.27 -1.50 3.28
CA ARG A 3 -16.71 -2.84 3.13
C ARG A 3 -16.54 -3.40 4.53
N GLU A 4 -17.29 -4.45 4.87
CA GLU A 4 -17.30 -5.02 6.22
C GLU A 4 -17.55 -3.93 7.29
N ASP A 5 -16.55 -3.64 8.13
CA ASP A 5 -16.52 -2.60 9.14
C ASP A 5 -15.90 -1.28 8.66
N LEU A 6 -15.13 -1.29 7.56
CA LEU A 6 -14.59 -0.09 6.91
C LEU A 6 -15.70 0.75 6.29
N GLN A 7 -15.79 2.01 6.71
CA GLN A 7 -16.75 2.98 6.17
C GLN A 7 -16.02 4.24 5.71
N LEU A 8 -16.14 4.54 4.41
CA LEU A 8 -15.70 5.82 3.84
C LEU A 8 -16.92 6.66 3.50
N HIS A 9 -16.98 7.83 4.12
CA HIS A 9 -18.03 8.82 3.92
C HIS A 9 -17.50 9.92 3.01
N PHE A 10 -18.29 10.28 1.99
CA PHE A 10 -17.91 11.26 0.98
C PHE A 10 -18.93 12.39 0.98
N PHE A 11 -18.45 13.59 0.70
CA PHE A 11 -19.28 14.75 0.43
C PHE A 11 -18.77 15.44 -0.84
N GLY A 12 -19.65 16.19 -1.51
CA GLY A 12 -19.28 17.03 -2.65
C GLY A 12 -18.86 18.41 -2.17
N LEU A 13 -17.78 18.94 -2.75
CA LEU A 13 -17.38 20.33 -2.61
C LEU A 13 -17.32 20.95 -4.00
N GLU A 14 -18.12 21.99 -4.23
CA GLU A 14 -18.19 22.68 -5.51
C GLU A 14 -16.85 23.35 -5.83
N ASP A 15 -16.49 23.34 -7.12
CA ASP A 15 -15.22 23.87 -7.65
C ASP A 15 -13.94 23.35 -6.98
N PHE A 16 -14.02 22.22 -6.27
CA PHE A 16 -12.85 21.60 -5.67
C PHE A 16 -11.93 21.02 -6.74
N ASP A 17 -10.66 21.40 -6.69
CA ASP A 17 -9.60 20.91 -7.56
C ASP A 17 -8.95 19.65 -6.94
N PRO A 18 -9.17 18.44 -7.51
CA PRO A 18 -8.61 17.21 -6.97
C PRO A 18 -7.07 17.20 -6.91
N GLU A 19 -6.40 17.94 -7.80
CA GLU A 19 -4.94 18.02 -7.81
C GLU A 19 -4.38 18.79 -6.59
N LYS A 20 -5.23 19.57 -5.92
CA LYS A 20 -4.89 20.34 -4.71
C LYS A 20 -5.41 19.67 -3.43
N SER A 21 -5.88 18.43 -3.51
CA SER A 21 -6.39 17.74 -2.32
C SER A 21 -5.30 17.47 -1.29
N TYR A 22 -5.58 17.83 -0.04
CA TYR A 22 -4.84 17.42 1.14
C TYR A 22 -5.49 16.22 1.87
N GLY A 23 -6.62 15.73 1.35
CA GLY A 23 -7.39 14.68 1.98
C GLY A 23 -6.59 13.38 2.08
N THR A 24 -6.55 12.79 3.26
CA THR A 24 -5.88 11.51 3.46
C THR A 24 -6.53 10.68 4.55
N CYS A 25 -6.45 9.36 4.42
CA CYS A 25 -6.99 8.38 5.35
C CYS A 25 -6.00 7.22 5.49
N LEU A 26 -5.79 6.74 6.71
CA LEU A 26 -5.05 5.52 6.99
C LEU A 26 -6.06 4.41 7.28
N VAL A 27 -5.85 3.26 6.66
CA VAL A 27 -6.70 2.08 6.83
C VAL A 27 -5.80 0.89 7.14
N TYR A 28 -6.01 0.27 8.29
CA TYR A 28 -5.34 -0.96 8.68
C TYR A 28 -6.24 -2.14 8.33
N VAL A 29 -5.69 -3.15 7.67
CA VAL A 29 -6.41 -4.36 7.24
C VAL A 29 -5.57 -5.59 7.53
N GLU A 30 -6.22 -6.74 7.68
CA GLU A 30 -5.55 -8.01 7.94
C GLU A 30 -4.67 -8.45 6.75
N ASP A 31 -5.21 -8.38 5.52
CA ASP A 31 -4.48 -8.77 4.30
C ASP A 31 -4.51 -7.65 3.24
N THR A 32 -3.39 -6.94 3.12
CA THR A 32 -3.18 -5.88 2.12
C THR A 32 -3.15 -6.43 0.69
N GLY A 33 -2.69 -7.66 0.49
CA GLY A 33 -2.60 -8.29 -0.83
C GLY A 33 -3.97 -8.67 -1.37
N ALA A 34 -4.79 -9.33 -0.54
CA ALA A 34 -6.17 -9.65 -0.89
C ALA A 34 -6.98 -8.37 -1.17
N LEU A 35 -6.77 -7.32 -0.37
CA LEU A 35 -7.41 -6.03 -0.59
C LEU A 35 -6.97 -5.39 -1.91
N TYR A 36 -5.66 -5.38 -2.20
CA TYR A 36 -5.13 -4.86 -3.45
C TYR A 36 -5.73 -5.54 -4.68
N GLU A 37 -5.78 -6.88 -4.69
CA GLU A 37 -6.33 -7.62 -5.83
C GLU A 37 -7.83 -7.35 -6.03
N SER A 38 -8.57 -7.18 -4.95
CA SER A 38 -9.98 -6.76 -4.99
C SER A 38 -10.14 -5.39 -5.66
N PHE A 39 -9.32 -4.40 -5.30
CA PHE A 39 -9.30 -3.08 -5.97
C PHE A 39 -8.86 -3.20 -7.44
N ALA A 40 -7.82 -3.97 -7.72
CA ALA A 40 -7.30 -4.16 -9.07
C ALA A 40 -8.35 -4.82 -10.00
N ALA A 41 -9.09 -5.80 -9.50
CA ALA A 41 -10.20 -6.42 -10.22
C ALA A 41 -11.31 -5.40 -10.53
N GLY A 42 -11.70 -4.58 -9.53
CA GLY A 42 -12.66 -3.50 -9.73
C GLY A 42 -12.20 -2.47 -10.78
N MET A 43 -10.94 -2.04 -10.74
CA MET A 43 -10.39 -1.13 -11.74
C MET A 43 -10.36 -1.75 -13.13
N ARG A 44 -9.97 -3.03 -13.26
CA ARG A 44 -10.00 -3.73 -14.55
C ARG A 44 -11.42 -3.85 -15.10
N ALA A 45 -12.40 -4.11 -14.24
CA ALA A 45 -13.81 -4.18 -14.66
C ALA A 45 -14.35 -2.82 -15.13
N ALA A 46 -13.99 -1.73 -14.44
CA ALA A 46 -14.49 -0.38 -14.74
C ALA A 46 -13.71 0.34 -15.86
N HIS A 47 -12.41 0.09 -15.99
CA HIS A 47 -11.49 0.86 -16.83
C HIS A 47 -10.68 0.00 -17.81
N GLY A 48 -10.84 -1.33 -17.80
CA GLY A 48 -10.06 -2.27 -18.62
C GLY A 48 -8.61 -2.46 -18.16
N LYS A 49 -8.15 -1.73 -17.14
CA LYS A 49 -6.78 -1.79 -16.62
C LYS A 49 -6.71 -1.31 -15.16
N VAL A 50 -5.60 -1.60 -14.50
CA VAL A 50 -5.24 -0.94 -13.24
C VAL A 50 -4.71 0.46 -13.57
N LEU A 51 -5.26 1.48 -12.91
CA LEU A 51 -4.82 2.87 -13.07
C LEU A 51 -3.58 3.10 -12.21
N VAL A 52 -2.46 3.42 -12.84
CA VAL A 52 -1.15 3.58 -12.16
C VAL A 52 -0.65 5.03 -12.14
N SER A 53 -1.30 5.94 -12.86
CA SER A 53 -0.94 7.35 -12.97
C SER A 53 -2.20 8.23 -13.04
N GLY A 54 -2.01 9.53 -12.78
CA GLY A 54 -3.12 10.50 -12.74
C GLY A 54 -3.99 10.39 -11.49
N ILE A 55 -5.23 10.87 -11.61
CA ILE A 55 -6.30 10.79 -10.63
C ILE A 55 -7.52 10.20 -11.35
N PRO A 56 -8.13 9.11 -10.87
CA PRO A 56 -7.68 8.23 -9.77
C PRO A 56 -6.51 7.31 -10.17
N ARG A 57 -5.76 6.80 -9.18
CA ARG A 57 -4.70 5.80 -9.39
C ARG A 57 -4.50 4.89 -8.17
N MET A 58 -3.77 3.80 -8.35
CA MET A 58 -3.39 2.88 -7.28
C MET A 58 -1.90 2.53 -7.38
N THR A 59 -1.20 2.56 -6.24
CA THR A 59 0.20 2.11 -6.17
C THR A 59 0.25 0.59 -6.10
N ARG A 60 1.32 0.00 -6.61
CA ARG A 60 1.55 -1.45 -6.55
C ARG A 60 2.20 -1.81 -5.21
N PRO A 61 1.65 -2.75 -4.43
CA PRO A 61 2.32 -3.24 -3.25
C PRO A 61 3.53 -4.11 -3.64
N ARG A 62 4.55 -4.07 -2.79
CA ARG A 62 5.80 -4.81 -2.99
C ARG A 62 5.76 -6.07 -2.13
N ARG A 63 6.11 -7.21 -2.71
CA ARG A 63 6.31 -8.43 -1.94
C ARG A 63 7.70 -8.39 -1.30
N ARG A 64 7.78 -8.42 0.02
CA ARG A 64 9.05 -8.48 0.76
C ARG A 64 9.65 -9.87 0.60
N LYS A 65 10.91 -9.97 0.16
CA LYS A 65 11.55 -11.28 -0.12
C LYS A 65 11.86 -12.09 1.15
N ASN A 66 12.01 -11.42 2.28
CA ASN A 66 12.41 -12.01 3.55
C ASN A 66 11.23 -12.50 4.41
N THR A 67 10.03 -11.90 4.30
CA THR A 67 8.81 -12.35 5.00
C THR A 67 7.80 -13.01 4.06
N GLY A 68 7.90 -12.77 2.75
CA GLY A 68 6.86 -13.14 1.79
C GLY A 68 5.59 -12.27 1.86
N ALA A 69 5.50 -11.38 2.85
CA ALA A 69 4.39 -10.47 3.08
C ALA A 69 4.29 -9.38 1.99
N THR A 70 3.08 -8.88 1.80
CA THR A 70 2.78 -7.82 0.84
C THR A 70 2.78 -6.49 1.58
N SER A 71 3.61 -5.54 1.13
CA SER A 71 3.62 -4.20 1.71
C SER A 71 2.25 -3.54 1.62
N GLY A 72 2.04 -2.47 2.40
CA GLY A 72 0.93 -1.56 2.16
C GLY A 72 0.88 -1.03 0.72
N PHE A 73 -0.28 -0.49 0.34
CA PHE A 73 -0.49 0.20 -0.93
C PHE A 73 -1.37 1.44 -0.72
N SER A 74 -1.50 2.28 -1.73
CA SER A 74 -2.31 3.50 -1.67
C SER A 74 -3.20 3.63 -2.88
N VAL A 75 -4.38 4.20 -2.66
CA VAL A 75 -5.32 4.61 -3.71
C VAL A 75 -5.44 6.12 -3.64
N LEU A 76 -5.30 6.77 -4.78
CA LEU A 76 -5.84 8.11 -4.99
C LEU A 76 -7.24 7.95 -5.56
N ASP A 77 -8.21 8.44 -4.82
CA ASP A 77 -9.60 8.45 -5.28
C ASP A 77 -9.83 9.56 -6.33
N PRO A 78 -11.02 9.63 -6.97
CA PRO A 78 -11.32 10.68 -7.94
C PRO A 78 -11.28 12.11 -7.39
N GLY A 79 -11.39 12.28 -6.06
CA GLY A 79 -11.24 13.57 -5.38
C GLY A 79 -9.78 13.90 -5.05
N GLY A 80 -8.81 13.10 -5.49
CA GLY A 80 -7.39 13.30 -5.19
C GLY A 80 -7.00 12.92 -3.76
N ASN A 81 -7.89 12.32 -2.98
CA ASN A 81 -7.60 11.92 -1.61
C ASN A 81 -6.69 10.69 -1.59
N TRP A 82 -5.71 10.69 -0.68
CA TRP A 82 -4.82 9.55 -0.46
C TRP A 82 -5.38 8.62 0.61
N ILE A 83 -5.85 7.46 0.19
CA ILE A 83 -6.23 6.36 1.09
C ILE A 83 -5.08 5.37 1.14
N ARG A 84 -4.46 5.21 2.31
CA ARG A 84 -3.25 4.38 2.50
C ARG A 84 -3.60 3.15 3.33
N PHE A 85 -3.34 1.98 2.76
CA PHE A 85 -3.65 0.69 3.36
C PHE A 85 -2.38 0.06 3.93
N PHE A 86 -2.44 -0.36 5.19
CA PHE A 86 -1.36 -1.02 5.93
C PHE A 86 -1.86 -2.33 6.54
N ALA A 87 -0.94 -3.26 6.83
CA ALA A 87 -1.27 -4.46 7.59
C ALA A 87 -1.58 -4.09 9.05
N ALA A 88 -2.65 -4.64 9.62
CA ALA A 88 -3.10 -4.34 10.98
C ALA A 88 -2.13 -4.81 12.06
N ASP A 89 -1.45 -5.94 11.82
CA ASP A 89 -0.52 -6.54 12.78
C ASP A 89 0.88 -5.89 12.75
N GLY A 90 1.02 -4.75 12.06
CA GLY A 90 2.30 -4.10 11.81
C GLY A 90 3.07 -4.80 10.69
N ASP A 91 3.45 -4.04 9.65
CA ASP A 91 4.50 -4.46 8.69
C ASP A 91 5.90 -4.42 9.36
N ASP A 92 5.94 -4.01 10.63
CA ASP A 92 7.07 -4.02 11.56
C ASP A 92 6.95 -5.20 12.53
N SER A 93 6.79 -6.42 12.03
CA SER A 93 7.28 -7.58 12.77
C SER A 93 8.82 -7.54 12.78
N GLU A 94 9.40 -6.50 13.37
CA GLU A 94 10.65 -6.61 14.12
C GLU A 94 10.44 -7.51 15.35
N ASP A 95 9.19 -7.74 15.75
CA ASP A 95 8.78 -8.56 16.91
C ASP A 95 8.41 -10.03 16.60
N GLU A 96 8.39 -10.46 15.33
CA GLU A 96 8.54 -11.90 15.05
C GLU A 96 10.00 -12.25 15.37
N PRO A 97 10.31 -13.21 16.25
CA PRO A 97 11.68 -13.53 16.59
C PRO A 97 12.38 -14.13 15.38
N ARG A 98 12.91 -13.28 14.51
CA ARG A 98 13.94 -13.65 13.57
C ARG A 98 15.16 -13.99 14.40
N GLU A 99 15.74 -15.17 14.15
CA GLU A 99 17.05 -15.48 14.69
C GLU A 99 17.98 -14.33 14.34
N GLU A 100 18.37 -13.55 15.35
CA GLU A 100 19.29 -12.45 15.11
C GLU A 100 20.55 -13.02 14.45
N PRO A 101 21.05 -12.38 13.38
CA PRO A 101 22.20 -12.89 12.67
C PRO A 101 23.38 -13.05 13.63
N THR A 102 23.74 -14.30 13.93
CA THR A 102 24.80 -14.66 14.88
C THR A 102 26.21 -14.30 14.37
N SER A 103 26.32 -13.81 13.13
CA SER A 103 27.59 -13.43 12.50
C SER A 103 27.52 -12.07 11.80
N LYS A 104 28.69 -11.41 11.71
CA LYS A 104 28.85 -10.17 10.94
C LYS A 104 28.45 -10.33 9.47
N LEU A 105 28.68 -11.51 8.89
CA LEU A 105 28.29 -11.82 7.51
C LEU A 105 26.76 -11.92 7.38
N GLY A 106 26.09 -12.59 8.32
CA GLY A 106 24.62 -12.66 8.34
C GLY A 106 23.98 -11.27 8.41
N LYS A 107 24.51 -10.41 9.29
CA LYS A 107 24.04 -9.02 9.43
C LYS A 107 24.28 -8.19 8.16
N ALA A 108 25.43 -8.37 7.51
CA ALA A 108 25.72 -7.70 6.25
C ALA A 108 24.79 -8.16 5.11
N LEU A 109 24.46 -9.46 5.05
CA LEU A 109 23.55 -10.04 4.07
C LEU A 109 22.12 -9.52 4.26
N GLU A 110 21.61 -9.50 5.49
CA GLU A 110 20.26 -9.00 5.78
C GLU A 110 20.13 -7.51 5.41
N ASN A 111 21.10 -6.69 5.80
CA ASN A 111 21.13 -5.28 5.41
C ASN A 111 21.17 -5.08 3.90
N ALA A 112 21.89 -5.93 3.16
CA ALA A 112 21.93 -5.87 1.70
C ALA A 112 20.57 -6.22 1.06
N ILE A 113 19.85 -7.19 1.61
CA ILE A 113 18.49 -7.57 1.17
C ILE A 113 17.53 -6.40 1.39
N VAL A 114 17.51 -5.82 2.60
CA VAL A 114 16.66 -4.66 2.93
C VAL A 114 17.01 -3.46 2.07
N LEU A 115 18.29 -3.15 1.87
CA LEU A 115 18.72 -2.01 1.06
C LEU A 115 18.35 -2.19 -0.43
N GLY A 116 18.48 -3.41 -0.95
CA GLY A 116 17.99 -3.75 -2.29
C GLY A 116 16.46 -3.67 -2.39
N ASP A 117 15.77 -3.85 -1.27
CA ASP A 117 14.33 -3.76 -1.18
C ASP A 117 13.80 -2.31 -1.10
N SER A 118 14.56 -1.40 -0.50
CA SER A 118 14.19 0.01 -0.31
C SER A 118 14.51 0.94 -1.49
N LYS A 119 15.33 0.52 -2.46
CA LYS A 119 15.60 1.33 -3.66
C LYS A 119 14.41 1.26 -4.63
N VAL A 120 13.69 2.36 -4.76
CA VAL A 120 12.78 2.63 -5.89
C VAL A 120 13.64 3.30 -6.96
N ASP A 121 13.88 2.63 -8.09
CA ASP A 121 14.33 3.33 -9.29
C ASP A 121 13.14 4.15 -9.80
N PRO A 122 13.26 5.48 -9.95
CA PRO A 122 12.22 6.27 -10.58
C PRO A 122 12.06 5.82 -12.04
N GLN A 123 10.88 5.29 -12.39
CA GLN A 123 10.46 5.11 -13.78
C GLN A 123 9.62 6.31 -14.23
#